data_AF-A0A1Y6BRH9-F1
#
_entry.id   AF-A0A1Y6BRH9-F1
#
_cell.length_a   1.000
_cell.length_b   1.000
_cell.length_c   1.000
_cell.angle_alpha   90.00
_cell.angle_beta   90.00
_cell.angle_gamma   90.00
#
_symmetry.space_group_name_H-M   'P 1'
#
loop_
_entity.id
_entity.type
_entity.pdbx_description
1 polymer ?
#
loop_
_entity_poly.entity_id
_entity_poly.type
_entity_poly.pdbx_seq_one_letter_code
_entity_poly.pdbx_strand_id
1 'polypeptide(L)'
;MPSKRPARSGTRPARRDTLLAGRAEAPDRKTVLYGAGPSPDEIEAYWKRKGYGGPRGDLPVRELRNEKDRRPNILADEAAIFPIEENPDADPTPPWSSWHSKGRDAVAKYERLIGAAAERYGVDPDLVKMVMYTENARGWWTVAGEPVGASATILPMNVNSEMWQQLGVTPEEAKDPAANIDLGVRLIKRLVERAPGASAGQIETLYNSLYAEKTNQVGAQAQQACDQRLWEKEEAPEFGFWNRGWATVEQGWERLRRLRR
;
A
#
# COMPACT_ATOMS: atom_id res chain seq x y z
N MET A 1 -35.42 -0.63 44.99
CA MET A 1 -34.38 -1.65 44.71
C MET A 1 -33.79 -1.36 43.33
N PRO A 2 -32.51 -0.98 43.21
CA PRO A 2 -31.92 -0.70 41.90
C PRO A 2 -31.46 -2.02 41.23
N SER A 3 -32.02 -2.27 40.04
CA SER A 3 -31.67 -3.39 39.17
C SER A 3 -30.24 -3.23 38.63
N LYS A 4 -29.34 -4.12 39.06
CA LYS A 4 -27.97 -4.22 38.51
C LYS A 4 -28.04 -4.91 37.14
N ARG A 5 -27.73 -4.19 36.07
CA ARG A 5 -27.47 -4.78 34.75
C ARG A 5 -26.18 -5.61 34.81
N PRO A 6 -26.13 -6.80 34.18
CA PRO A 6 -24.92 -7.60 34.14
C PRO A 6 -23.88 -6.96 33.21
N ALA A 7 -22.63 -6.97 33.67
CA ALA A 7 -21.47 -6.55 32.89
C ALA A 7 -21.30 -7.48 31.68
N ARG A 8 -21.30 -6.91 30.47
CA ARG A 8 -20.90 -7.64 29.26
C ARG A 8 -19.40 -7.85 29.30
N SER A 9 -18.96 -9.08 29.59
CA SER A 9 -17.59 -9.52 29.35
C SER A 9 -17.37 -9.60 27.84
N GLY A 10 -16.88 -8.51 27.25
CA GLY A 10 -16.41 -8.51 25.87
C GLY A 10 -15.13 -9.33 25.79
N THR A 11 -15.24 -10.60 25.41
CA THR A 11 -14.11 -11.36 24.89
C THR A 11 -13.60 -10.61 23.66
N ARG A 12 -12.40 -10.05 23.76
CA ARG A 12 -11.69 -9.48 22.62
C ARG A 12 -11.59 -10.58 21.55
N PRO A 13 -12.01 -10.34 20.29
CA PRO A 13 -11.83 -11.34 19.25
C PRO A 13 -10.35 -11.72 19.17
N ALA A 14 -10.07 -13.02 19.10
CA ALA A 14 -8.73 -13.54 18.94
C ALA A 14 -8.06 -12.81 17.76
N ARG A 15 -6.84 -12.29 17.97
CA ARG A 15 -6.04 -11.72 16.87
C ARG A 15 -5.97 -12.77 15.77
N ARG A 16 -6.43 -12.44 14.56
CA ARG A 16 -6.29 -13.31 13.41
C ARG A 16 -4.79 -13.54 13.18
N ASP A 17 -4.35 -14.79 13.21
CA ASP A 17 -2.97 -15.20 12.96
C ASP A 17 -2.59 -14.87 11.51
N THR A 18 -2.10 -13.66 11.30
CA THR A 18 -1.49 -13.25 10.04
C THR A 18 0.02 -13.34 10.20
N LEU A 19 0.73 -13.73 9.13
CA LEU A 19 2.20 -13.57 9.03
C LEU A 19 2.68 -12.12 9.26
N LEU A 20 1.73 -11.19 9.40
CA LEU A 20 1.87 -9.74 9.41
C LEU A 20 2.00 -9.19 10.84
N ALA A 21 1.63 -9.97 11.85
CA ALA A 21 1.83 -9.60 13.23
C ALA A 21 3.18 -10.17 13.69
N GLY A 22 4.26 -9.41 13.52
CA GLY A 22 5.52 -9.71 14.20
C GLY A 22 5.28 -9.96 15.70
N ARG A 23 6.17 -10.73 16.34
CA ARG A 23 6.16 -10.90 17.81
C ARG A 23 6.42 -9.54 18.47
N ALA A 24 5.37 -8.76 18.71
CA ALA A 24 5.46 -7.49 19.41
C ALA A 24 4.71 -7.57 20.74
N GLU A 25 5.48 -7.68 21.83
CA GLU A 25 5.08 -7.11 23.10
C GLU A 25 4.84 -5.58 22.89
N ALA A 26 3.80 -5.04 23.54
CA ALA A 26 3.30 -3.65 23.48
C ALA A 26 3.85 -2.71 22.35
N PRO A 27 3.01 -2.27 21.39
CA PRO A 27 3.47 -1.60 20.17
C PRO A 27 4.07 -0.21 20.45
N ASP A 28 5.40 -0.09 20.36
CA ASP A 28 6.02 1.16 19.89
C ASP A 28 5.81 1.23 18.37
N ARG A 29 4.88 2.09 17.94
CA ARG A 29 4.31 2.21 16.59
C ARG A 29 5.31 2.55 15.48
N LYS A 30 6.60 2.69 15.78
CA LYS A 30 7.66 3.00 14.79
C LYS A 30 8.33 1.78 14.16
N THR A 31 8.15 0.59 14.71
CA THR A 31 8.90 -0.62 14.29
C THR A 31 8.02 -1.87 14.16
N VAL A 32 6.69 -1.72 14.19
CA VAL A 32 5.76 -2.85 14.38
C VAL A 32 5.56 -3.70 13.13
N LEU A 33 5.89 -3.20 11.94
CA LEU A 33 5.42 -3.89 10.74
C LEU A 33 6.23 -5.15 10.40
N TYR A 34 7.54 -5.22 10.66
CA TYR A 34 8.35 -6.38 10.26
C TYR A 34 9.58 -6.54 11.17
N GLY A 35 9.48 -7.40 12.19
CA GLY A 35 10.64 -7.86 12.96
C GLY A 35 11.56 -8.76 12.12
N ALA A 36 12.46 -9.52 12.76
CA ALA A 36 13.16 -10.60 12.07
C ALA A 36 12.13 -11.44 11.29
N GLY A 37 12.28 -11.53 9.97
CA GLY A 37 11.31 -12.18 9.10
C GLY A 37 11.01 -13.61 9.59
N PRO A 38 9.79 -14.13 9.36
CA PRO A 38 9.46 -15.49 9.77
C PRO A 38 10.44 -16.47 9.15
N SER A 39 10.82 -17.48 9.93
CA SER A 39 11.64 -18.59 9.45
C SER A 39 10.96 -19.32 8.28
N PRO A 40 11.72 -20.05 7.44
CA PRO A 40 11.14 -20.89 6.39
C PRO A 40 10.04 -21.82 6.90
N ASP A 41 10.22 -22.41 8.09
CA ASP A 41 9.24 -23.30 8.72
C ASP A 41 7.94 -22.55 9.10
N GLU A 42 8.04 -21.30 9.57
CA GLU A 42 6.87 -20.47 9.90
C GLU A 42 6.09 -20.06 8.64
N ILE A 43 6.78 -19.75 7.55
CA ILE A 43 6.18 -19.49 6.23
C ILE A 43 5.46 -20.74 5.73
N GLU A 44 6.13 -21.88 5.75
CA GLU A 44 5.54 -23.15 5.32
C GLU A 44 4.32 -23.52 6.18
N ALA A 45 4.43 -23.41 7.50
CA ALA A 45 3.33 -23.68 8.43
C ALA A 45 2.14 -22.74 8.19
N TYR A 46 2.38 -21.46 7.88
CA TYR A 46 1.32 -20.53 7.51
C TYR A 46 0.57 -21.00 6.26
N TRP A 47 1.29 -21.32 5.19
CA TRP A 47 0.66 -21.74 3.93
C TRP A 47 -0.08 -23.08 4.08
N LYS A 48 0.44 -24.01 4.90
CA LYS A 48 -0.27 -25.22 5.32
C LYS A 48 -1.59 -24.90 6.04
N ARG A 49 -1.57 -24.01 7.04
CA ARG A 49 -2.77 -23.63 7.83
C ARG A 49 -3.81 -22.88 7.00
N LYS A 50 -3.37 -21.98 6.12
CA LYS A 50 -4.26 -21.23 5.22
C LYS A 50 -5.01 -22.17 4.27
N GLY A 51 -4.51 -23.40 4.08
CA GLY A 51 -4.95 -24.30 3.04
C GLY A 51 -4.60 -23.66 1.71
N TYR A 52 -3.29 -23.67 1.38
CA TYR A 52 -2.69 -23.19 0.12
C TYR A 52 -3.75 -22.85 -0.92
N GLY A 53 -3.98 -21.55 -1.16
CA GLY A 53 -5.22 -20.99 -1.71
C GLY A 53 -5.54 -21.30 -3.18
N GLY A 54 -5.11 -22.44 -3.69
CA GLY A 54 -5.41 -22.97 -5.02
C GLY A 54 -5.41 -24.51 -5.00
N PRO A 55 -5.69 -25.17 -6.14
CA PRO A 55 -5.91 -26.63 -6.23
C PRO A 55 -4.68 -27.52 -5.92
N ARG A 56 -3.57 -26.97 -5.41
CA ARG A 56 -2.27 -27.65 -5.29
C ARG A 56 -1.52 -27.29 -4.00
N GLY A 57 -2.14 -27.59 -2.85
CA GLY A 57 -1.52 -27.39 -1.53
C GLY A 57 -0.39 -28.36 -1.17
N ASP A 58 0.03 -29.17 -2.13
CA ASP A 58 1.16 -30.07 -2.09
C ASP A 58 2.44 -29.47 -2.70
N LEU A 59 2.35 -28.28 -3.34
CA LEU A 59 3.51 -27.68 -3.98
C LEU A 59 4.48 -27.07 -2.96
N PRO A 60 5.80 -27.26 -3.15
CA PRO A 60 6.81 -26.61 -2.32
C PRO A 60 6.73 -25.10 -2.49
N VAL A 61 7.06 -24.36 -1.43
CA VAL A 61 7.23 -22.90 -1.48
C VAL A 61 8.41 -22.59 -2.40
N ARG A 62 8.17 -21.80 -3.47
CA ARG A 62 9.20 -21.42 -4.46
C ARG A 62 9.58 -19.97 -4.31
N GLU A 63 10.86 -19.64 -4.51
CA GLU A 63 11.29 -18.26 -4.70
C GLU A 63 11.01 -17.80 -6.14
N LEU A 64 10.27 -16.70 -6.31
CA LEU A 64 9.94 -16.12 -7.61
C LEU A 64 10.48 -14.69 -7.71
N ARG A 65 11.28 -14.39 -8.73
CA ARG A 65 11.99 -13.10 -8.89
C ARG A 65 11.45 -12.17 -9.97
N ASN A 66 10.72 -12.71 -10.94
CA ASN A 66 10.27 -11.94 -12.11
C ASN A 66 8.74 -11.90 -12.22
N GLU A 67 8.20 -10.93 -12.96
CA GLU A 67 6.75 -10.79 -13.15
C GLU A 67 6.10 -12.02 -13.79
N LYS A 68 6.78 -12.64 -14.77
CA LYS A 68 6.25 -13.77 -15.54
C LYS A 68 5.84 -14.92 -14.62
N ASP A 69 6.56 -15.10 -13.51
CA ASP A 69 6.26 -16.12 -12.51
C ASP A 69 5.41 -15.57 -11.35
N ARG A 70 5.67 -14.34 -10.88
CA ARG A 70 4.97 -13.72 -9.74
C ARG A 70 3.50 -13.45 -10.03
N ARG A 71 3.16 -12.93 -11.21
CA ARG A 71 1.78 -12.53 -11.54
C ARG A 71 0.84 -13.74 -11.59
N PRO A 72 1.13 -14.82 -12.35
CA PRO A 72 0.28 -16.03 -12.29
C PRO A 72 0.18 -16.61 -10.88
N ASN A 73 1.26 -16.57 -10.10
CA ASN A 73 1.26 -17.04 -8.73
C ASN A 73 0.34 -16.23 -7.79
N ILE A 74 0.31 -14.89 -7.93
CA ILE A 74 -0.64 -14.02 -7.21
C ILE A 74 -2.09 -14.36 -7.58
N LEU A 75 -2.36 -14.51 -8.89
CA LEU A 75 -3.71 -14.81 -9.39
C LEU A 75 -4.21 -16.17 -8.93
N ALA A 76 -3.33 -17.19 -8.93
CA ALA A 76 -3.64 -18.54 -8.47
C ALA A 76 -3.62 -18.71 -6.94
N ASP A 77 -3.23 -17.67 -6.20
CA ASP A 77 -2.96 -17.71 -4.76
C ASP A 77 -2.07 -18.87 -4.29
N GLU A 78 -1.06 -19.21 -5.10
CA GLU A 78 -0.12 -20.28 -4.79
C GLU A 78 0.96 -19.82 -3.81
N ALA A 79 1.45 -20.74 -2.97
CA ALA A 79 2.55 -20.42 -2.06
C ALA A 79 3.84 -20.09 -2.81
N ALA A 80 4.48 -18.99 -2.43
CA ALA A 80 5.75 -18.54 -2.95
C ALA A 80 6.41 -17.56 -1.98
N ILE A 81 7.70 -17.32 -2.19
CA ILE A 81 8.46 -16.22 -1.61
C ILE A 81 8.88 -15.29 -2.74
N PHE A 82 8.66 -13.99 -2.57
CA PHE A 82 9.07 -12.92 -3.46
C PHE A 82 10.25 -12.22 -2.80
N PRO A 83 11.49 -12.69 -3.03
CA PRO A 83 12.65 -12.00 -2.49
C PRO A 83 12.71 -10.60 -3.09
N ILE A 84 12.91 -9.62 -2.20
CA ILE A 84 13.18 -8.24 -2.55
C ILE A 84 14.18 -7.70 -1.53
N GLU A 85 15.24 -7.09 -2.03
CA GLU A 85 16.32 -6.55 -1.23
C GLU A 85 16.09 -5.06 -0.97
N GLU A 86 16.62 -4.56 0.13
CA GLU A 86 16.66 -3.11 0.34
C GLU A 86 17.69 -2.48 -0.60
N ASN A 87 17.38 -1.29 -1.11
CA ASN A 87 18.30 -0.50 -1.90
C ASN A 87 18.63 0.79 -1.14
N PRO A 88 19.79 0.88 -0.48
CA PRO A 88 20.15 2.06 0.30
C PRO A 88 20.35 3.32 -0.56
N ASP A 89 20.54 3.14 -1.88
CA ASP A 89 20.73 4.24 -2.84
C ASP A 89 19.41 4.75 -3.45
N ALA A 90 18.27 4.15 -3.08
CA ALA A 90 16.97 4.63 -3.55
C ALA A 90 16.62 5.97 -2.89
N ASP A 91 16.52 7.02 -3.70
CA ASP A 91 16.19 8.37 -3.23
C ASP A 91 14.73 8.44 -2.75
N PRO A 92 14.47 8.69 -1.44
CA PRO A 92 13.12 8.88 -0.92
C PRO A 92 12.57 10.26 -1.27
N THR A 93 13.35 11.13 -1.92
CA THR A 93 12.92 12.45 -2.31
C THR A 93 11.84 12.32 -3.38
N PRO A 94 10.63 12.81 -3.11
CA PRO A 94 9.52 12.80 -4.03
C PRO A 94 9.81 13.77 -5.19
N PRO A 95 9.46 13.42 -6.43
CA PRO A 95 9.70 14.32 -7.55
C PRO A 95 8.89 15.61 -7.35
N TRP A 96 9.36 16.72 -7.93
CA TRP A 96 8.68 18.03 -7.89
C TRP A 96 7.22 17.98 -8.36
N SER A 97 6.90 16.97 -9.15
CA SER A 97 5.56 16.66 -9.60
C SER A 97 4.67 16.14 -8.48
N SER A 98 5.13 15.59 -7.36
CA SER A 98 4.23 15.00 -6.37
C SER A 98 3.38 16.04 -5.64
N TRP A 99 2.10 15.74 -5.40
CA TRP A 99 1.15 16.63 -4.71
C TRP A 99 0.66 16.02 -3.41
N HIS A 100 1.25 16.46 -2.29
CA HIS A 100 0.98 15.93 -0.96
C HIS A 100 -0.50 15.97 -0.60
N SER A 101 -1.17 17.10 -0.85
CA SER A 101 -2.60 17.27 -0.58
C SER A 101 -3.46 16.25 -1.33
N LYS A 102 -3.12 15.87 -2.56
CA LYS A 102 -3.89 14.84 -3.29
C LYS A 102 -3.80 13.46 -2.65
N GLY A 103 -2.59 13.06 -2.24
CA GLY A 103 -2.39 11.80 -1.52
C GLY A 103 -3.18 11.76 -0.22
N ARG A 104 -3.03 12.82 0.59
CA ARG A 104 -3.70 12.99 1.88
C ARG A 104 -5.23 13.02 1.74
N ASP A 105 -5.74 13.85 0.83
CA ASP A 105 -7.18 14.02 0.62
C ASP A 105 -7.82 12.72 0.09
N ALA A 106 -7.11 11.93 -0.72
CA ALA A 106 -7.59 10.61 -1.15
C ALA A 106 -7.75 9.65 0.02
N VAL A 107 -6.74 9.55 0.90
CA VAL A 107 -6.82 8.74 2.12
C VAL A 107 -7.96 9.21 3.01
N ALA A 108 -8.05 10.52 3.29
CA ALA A 108 -9.12 11.09 4.12
C ALA A 108 -10.51 10.80 3.54
N LYS A 109 -10.68 10.92 2.22
CA LYS A 109 -11.94 10.65 1.52
C LYS A 109 -12.39 9.19 1.65
N TYR A 110 -11.44 8.25 1.64
CA TYR A 110 -11.73 6.81 1.59
C TYR A 110 -11.39 6.04 2.88
N GLU A 111 -11.04 6.74 3.96
CA GLU A 111 -10.62 6.18 5.26
C GLU A 111 -11.50 5.00 5.74
N ARG A 112 -12.83 5.16 5.66
CA ARG A 112 -13.77 4.11 6.09
C ARG A 112 -13.69 2.85 5.21
N LEU A 113 -13.54 3.02 3.90
CA LEU A 113 -13.44 1.90 2.95
C LEU A 113 -12.08 1.19 3.11
N ILE A 114 -11.01 1.96 3.30
CA ILE A 114 -9.68 1.44 3.62
C ILE A 114 -9.74 0.57 4.88
N GLY A 115 -10.28 1.10 5.97
CA GLY A 115 -10.39 0.37 7.24
C GLY A 115 -11.19 -0.93 7.10
N ALA A 116 -12.34 -0.88 6.41
CA ALA A 116 -13.18 -2.06 6.20
C ALA A 116 -12.50 -3.13 5.33
N ALA A 117 -11.80 -2.73 4.26
CA ALA A 117 -11.07 -3.66 3.40
C ALA A 117 -9.84 -4.25 4.11
N ALA A 118 -9.07 -3.41 4.81
CA ALA A 118 -7.91 -3.84 5.60
C ALA A 118 -8.32 -4.88 6.66
N GLU A 119 -9.42 -4.63 7.39
CA GLU A 119 -9.97 -5.59 8.37
C GLU A 119 -10.42 -6.91 7.71
N ARG A 120 -11.13 -6.81 6.57
CA ARG A 120 -11.62 -7.97 5.81
C ARG A 120 -10.49 -8.91 5.42
N TYR A 121 -9.38 -8.36 4.92
CA TYR A 121 -8.23 -9.13 4.44
C TYR A 121 -7.14 -9.35 5.50
N GLY A 122 -7.28 -8.73 6.67
CA GLY A 122 -6.30 -8.79 7.75
C GLY A 122 -4.98 -8.10 7.40
N VAL A 123 -5.02 -7.04 6.60
CA VAL A 123 -3.85 -6.22 6.22
C VAL A 123 -3.74 -5.04 7.19
N ASP A 124 -2.52 -4.53 7.43
CA ASP A 124 -2.36 -3.29 8.20
C ASP A 124 -3.01 -2.12 7.43
N PRO A 125 -3.98 -1.40 8.04
CA PRO A 125 -4.59 -0.24 7.39
C PRO A 125 -3.59 0.86 7.03
N ASP A 126 -2.51 1.05 7.80
CA ASP A 126 -1.50 2.08 7.48
C ASP A 126 -0.71 1.74 6.20
N LEU A 127 -0.49 0.45 5.93
CA LEU A 127 0.08 0.01 4.66
C LEU A 127 -0.85 0.34 3.49
N VAL A 128 -2.15 0.10 3.65
CA VAL A 128 -3.15 0.46 2.62
C VAL A 128 -3.22 1.97 2.40
N LYS A 129 -3.21 2.76 3.48
CA LYS A 129 -3.18 4.23 3.42
C LYS A 129 -1.92 4.73 2.73
N MET A 130 -0.78 4.14 3.02
CA MET A 130 0.50 4.47 2.38
C MET A 130 0.40 4.25 0.86
N VAL A 131 -0.07 3.09 0.38
CA VAL A 131 -0.20 2.81 -1.06
C VAL A 131 -1.12 3.83 -1.70
N MET A 132 -2.32 4.05 -1.13
CA MET A 132 -3.26 5.04 -1.66
C MET A 132 -2.66 6.45 -1.69
N TYR A 133 -1.99 6.87 -0.61
CA TYR A 133 -1.33 8.16 -0.52
C TYR A 133 -0.30 8.33 -1.64
N THR A 134 0.60 7.35 -1.81
CA THR A 134 1.70 7.39 -2.77
C THR A 134 1.17 7.45 -4.21
N GLU A 135 0.18 6.61 -4.53
CA GLU A 135 -0.43 6.57 -5.86
C GLU A 135 -1.17 7.88 -6.20
N ASN A 136 -1.91 8.48 -5.26
CA ASN A 136 -2.65 9.72 -5.51
C ASN A 136 -1.76 10.96 -5.45
N ALA A 137 -0.69 10.96 -4.65
CA ALA A 137 0.29 12.05 -4.64
C ALA A 137 1.05 12.12 -5.97
N ARG A 138 1.30 10.97 -6.62
CA ARG A 138 2.07 10.89 -7.87
C ARG A 138 1.18 10.90 -9.13
N GLY A 139 -0.03 10.37 -9.07
CA GLY A 139 -0.87 10.03 -10.23
C GLY A 139 -1.61 11.17 -10.93
N TRP A 140 -1.40 12.44 -10.58
CA TRP A 140 -2.14 13.52 -11.26
C TRP A 140 -1.65 13.81 -12.69
N TRP A 141 -0.42 13.43 -13.05
CA TRP A 141 0.08 13.58 -14.42
C TRP A 141 -0.54 12.60 -15.41
N THR A 142 -0.79 11.36 -15.00
CA THR A 142 -1.45 10.34 -15.83
C THR A 142 -2.88 10.75 -16.19
N VAL A 143 -3.59 11.45 -15.30
CA VAL A 143 -4.95 11.96 -15.57
C VAL A 143 -4.97 13.20 -16.47
N ALA A 144 -3.90 14.01 -16.46
CA ALA A 144 -3.86 15.29 -17.20
C ALA A 144 -3.24 15.19 -18.61
N GLY A 145 -2.46 14.14 -18.89
CA GLY A 145 -1.71 14.00 -20.15
C GLY A 145 -2.03 12.77 -20.99
N GLU A 146 -2.72 11.77 -20.44
CA GLU A 146 -3.14 10.60 -21.21
C GLU A 146 -4.57 10.78 -21.76
N PRO A 147 -4.85 10.31 -22.99
CA PRO A 147 -6.23 10.22 -23.47
C PRO A 147 -7.09 9.51 -22.40
N VAL A 148 -8.25 10.08 -22.09
CA VAL A 148 -9.23 9.46 -21.18
C VAL A 148 -9.45 8.00 -21.62
N GLY A 149 -8.97 7.04 -20.82
CA GLY A 149 -9.04 5.60 -21.12
C GLY A 149 -7.75 4.93 -21.64
N ALA A 150 -6.60 5.62 -21.71
CA ALA A 150 -5.33 5.02 -22.15
C ALA A 150 -4.54 4.33 -21.03
N SER A 151 -4.64 4.78 -19.78
CA SER A 151 -4.10 4.03 -18.63
C SER A 151 -5.12 2.97 -18.18
N ALA A 152 -4.77 1.69 -18.31
CA ALA A 152 -5.56 0.59 -17.75
C ALA A 152 -5.62 0.60 -16.20
N THR A 153 -4.88 1.51 -15.56
CA THR A 153 -4.88 1.72 -14.11
C THR A 153 -5.97 2.71 -13.67
N ILE A 154 -6.66 2.39 -12.57
CA ILE A 154 -7.79 3.18 -12.07
C ILE A 154 -7.53 3.59 -10.62
N LEU A 155 -7.66 4.88 -10.32
CA LEU A 155 -7.64 5.43 -8.96
C LEU A 155 -8.89 5.01 -8.16
N PRO A 156 -8.83 4.92 -6.81
CA PRO A 156 -7.80 5.49 -5.93
C PRO A 156 -6.58 4.60 -5.66
N MET A 157 -6.60 3.29 -5.93
CA MET A 157 -5.44 2.42 -5.68
C MET A 157 -4.50 2.30 -6.88
N ASN A 158 -4.80 2.98 -7.99
CA ASN A 158 -4.06 2.93 -9.27
C ASN A 158 -3.85 1.49 -9.78
N VAL A 159 -4.83 0.61 -9.56
CA VAL A 159 -4.78 -0.80 -9.97
C VAL A 159 -5.06 -0.96 -11.46
N ASN A 160 -4.24 -1.74 -12.16
CA ASN A 160 -4.52 -2.17 -13.53
C ASN A 160 -5.63 -3.24 -13.51
N SER A 161 -6.88 -2.82 -13.74
CA SER A 161 -8.03 -3.69 -13.56
C SER A 161 -8.13 -4.80 -14.60
N GLU A 162 -7.62 -4.59 -15.82
CA GLU A 162 -7.53 -5.63 -16.85
C GLU A 162 -6.53 -6.73 -16.46
N MET A 163 -5.35 -6.33 -15.96
CA MET A 163 -4.33 -7.25 -15.48
C MET A 163 -4.83 -8.08 -14.29
N TRP A 164 -5.58 -7.45 -13.39
CA TRP A 164 -5.99 -8.05 -12.12
C TRP A 164 -7.43 -8.58 -12.09
N GLN A 165 -8.15 -8.59 -13.22
CA GLN A 165 -9.56 -8.98 -13.27
C GLN A 165 -9.86 -10.38 -12.71
N GLN A 166 -8.90 -11.32 -12.79
CA GLN A 166 -9.03 -12.67 -12.22
C GLN A 166 -9.07 -12.67 -10.68
N LEU A 167 -8.79 -11.54 -10.04
CA LEU A 167 -9.03 -11.31 -8.60
C LEU A 167 -10.49 -10.91 -8.31
N GLY A 168 -11.40 -11.01 -9.29
CA GLY A 168 -12.85 -10.94 -9.07
C GLY A 168 -13.46 -9.54 -9.17
N VAL A 169 -12.76 -8.59 -9.78
CA VAL A 169 -13.28 -7.24 -10.07
C VAL A 169 -12.99 -6.92 -11.53
N THR A 170 -14.03 -6.69 -12.32
CA THR A 170 -13.90 -6.32 -13.74
C THR A 170 -13.41 -4.89 -13.92
N PRO A 171 -12.90 -4.50 -15.11
CA PRO A 171 -12.51 -3.12 -15.37
C PRO A 171 -13.61 -2.08 -15.17
N GLU A 172 -14.87 -2.44 -15.43
CA GLU A 172 -16.00 -1.53 -15.20
C GLU A 172 -16.29 -1.36 -13.70
N GLU A 173 -16.32 -2.47 -12.95
CA GLU A 173 -16.52 -2.44 -11.49
C GLU A 173 -15.38 -1.67 -10.80
N ALA A 174 -14.15 -1.78 -11.28
CA ALA A 174 -12.99 -1.07 -10.72
C ALA A 174 -13.07 0.47 -10.83
N LYS A 175 -14.06 1.02 -11.55
CA LYS A 175 -14.38 2.46 -11.54
C LYS A 175 -15.13 2.88 -10.26
N ASP A 176 -15.79 1.95 -9.59
CA ASP A 176 -16.33 2.17 -8.25
C ASP A 176 -15.17 2.19 -7.23
N PRO A 177 -15.01 3.26 -6.43
CA PRO A 177 -13.91 3.35 -5.48
C PRO A 177 -13.88 2.22 -4.44
N ALA A 178 -15.02 1.67 -4.03
CA ALA A 178 -15.04 0.59 -3.05
C ALA A 178 -14.52 -0.72 -3.66
N ALA A 179 -14.93 -1.05 -4.91
CA ALA A 179 -14.40 -2.19 -5.64
C ALA A 179 -12.91 -2.04 -5.97
N ASN A 180 -12.48 -0.83 -6.35
CA ASN A 180 -11.07 -0.51 -6.60
C ASN A 180 -10.20 -0.70 -5.34
N ILE A 181 -10.67 -0.20 -4.19
CA ILE A 181 -9.99 -0.36 -2.90
C ILE A 181 -9.95 -1.83 -2.51
N ASP A 182 -11.05 -2.56 -2.64
CA ASP A 182 -11.08 -3.99 -2.33
C ASP A 182 -10.06 -4.78 -3.16
N LEU A 183 -10.00 -4.52 -4.48
CA LEU A 183 -9.02 -5.12 -5.39
C LEU A 183 -7.58 -4.77 -4.97
N GLY A 184 -7.31 -3.50 -4.68
CA GLY A 184 -5.99 -3.04 -4.23
C GLY A 184 -5.56 -3.69 -2.91
N VAL A 185 -6.43 -3.74 -1.90
CA VAL A 185 -6.13 -4.40 -0.61
C VAL A 185 -5.93 -5.90 -0.79
N ARG A 186 -6.71 -6.55 -1.66
CA ARG A 186 -6.51 -7.96 -2.00
C ARG A 186 -5.14 -8.20 -2.63
N LEU A 187 -4.70 -7.33 -3.54
CA LEU A 187 -3.37 -7.40 -4.13
C LEU A 187 -2.27 -7.20 -3.07
N ILE A 188 -2.38 -6.16 -2.23
CA ILE A 188 -1.46 -5.93 -1.10
C ILE A 188 -1.38 -7.19 -0.22
N LYS A 189 -2.53 -7.78 0.14
CA LYS A 189 -2.58 -9.01 0.93
C LYS A 189 -1.76 -10.14 0.29
N ARG A 190 -1.89 -10.33 -1.03
CA ARG A 190 -1.14 -11.36 -1.77
C ARG A 190 0.36 -11.10 -1.78
N LEU A 191 0.76 -9.83 -1.89
CA LEU A 191 2.16 -9.41 -1.85
C LEU A 191 2.78 -9.64 -0.49
N VAL A 192 2.15 -9.18 0.59
CA VAL A 192 2.76 -9.33 1.93
C VAL A 192 2.83 -10.79 2.38
N GLU A 193 1.89 -11.64 1.96
CA GLU A 193 1.98 -13.10 2.21
C GLU A 193 3.19 -13.76 1.54
N ARG A 194 3.67 -13.18 0.43
CA ARG A 194 4.78 -13.72 -0.38
C ARG A 194 6.08 -12.98 -0.15
N ALA A 195 6.05 -11.77 0.40
CA ALA A 195 7.23 -11.02 0.81
C ALA A 195 7.26 -10.90 2.34
N PRO A 196 7.40 -12.02 3.08
CA PRO A 196 7.36 -11.99 4.53
C PRO A 196 8.56 -11.22 5.09
N GLY A 197 8.30 -10.30 6.02
CA GLY A 197 9.32 -9.43 6.59
C GLY A 197 9.70 -8.22 5.72
N ALA A 198 9.09 -8.06 4.54
CA ALA A 198 9.39 -6.95 3.64
C ALA A 198 8.84 -5.63 4.17
N SER A 199 9.61 -4.54 4.08
CA SER A 199 9.22 -3.19 4.49
C SER A 199 8.03 -2.65 3.68
N ALA A 200 7.40 -1.57 4.15
CA ALA A 200 6.32 -0.91 3.42
C ALA A 200 6.78 -0.45 2.02
N GLY A 201 8.02 0.04 1.90
CA GLY A 201 8.62 0.43 0.62
C GLY A 201 8.91 -0.74 -0.32
N GLN A 202 9.29 -1.89 0.22
CA GLN A 202 9.45 -3.11 -0.56
C GLN A 202 8.10 -3.60 -1.09
N ILE A 203 7.05 -3.57 -0.27
CA ILE A 203 5.70 -3.90 -0.71
C ILE A 203 5.21 -2.95 -1.80
N GLU A 204 5.39 -1.64 -1.65
CA GLU A 204 5.04 -0.67 -2.70
C GLU A 204 5.83 -0.93 -3.99
N THR A 205 7.13 -1.24 -3.86
CA THR A 205 7.98 -1.55 -5.01
C THR A 205 7.41 -2.74 -5.79
N LEU A 206 6.99 -3.81 -5.12
CA LEU A 206 6.37 -4.98 -5.74
C LEU A 206 4.97 -4.66 -6.29
N TYR A 207 4.21 -3.81 -5.61
CA TYR A 207 2.90 -3.34 -6.06
C TYR A 207 2.99 -2.61 -7.39
N ASN A 208 4.01 -1.76 -7.54
CA ASN A 208 4.26 -0.97 -8.75
C ASN A 208 5.02 -1.76 -9.83
N SER A 209 5.89 -2.70 -9.45
CA SER A 209 6.69 -3.49 -10.38
C SER A 209 7.00 -4.89 -9.85
N LEU A 210 6.36 -5.91 -10.42
CA LEU A 210 6.64 -7.31 -10.09
C LEU A 210 7.99 -7.80 -10.60
N TYR A 211 8.70 -7.05 -11.45
CA TYR A 211 10.07 -7.36 -11.86
C TYR A 211 11.13 -6.92 -10.85
N ALA A 212 10.76 -6.09 -9.87
CA ALA A 212 11.74 -5.51 -8.97
C ALA A 212 12.35 -6.57 -8.04
N GLU A 213 13.69 -6.60 -8.01
CA GLU A 213 14.46 -7.40 -7.06
C GLU A 213 14.98 -6.56 -5.89
N LYS A 214 14.96 -5.23 -6.01
CA LYS A 214 15.37 -4.28 -4.98
C LYS A 214 14.37 -3.13 -4.85
N THR A 215 14.29 -2.52 -3.67
CA THR A 215 13.49 -1.31 -3.44
C THR A 215 13.83 -0.24 -4.48
N ASN A 216 12.82 0.31 -5.14
CA ASN A 216 13.00 1.40 -6.11
C ASN A 216 12.69 2.77 -5.46
N GLN A 217 12.83 3.86 -6.21
CA GLN A 217 12.54 5.22 -5.70
C GLN A 217 11.11 5.38 -5.20
N VAL A 218 10.14 4.71 -5.84
CA VAL A 218 8.75 4.72 -5.40
C VAL A 218 8.62 4.06 -4.04
N GLY A 219 9.24 2.90 -3.87
CA GLY A 219 9.31 2.21 -2.59
C GLY A 219 9.95 3.05 -1.49
N ALA A 220 11.07 3.72 -1.78
CA ALA A 220 11.73 4.59 -0.80
C ALA A 220 10.83 5.76 -0.37
N GLN A 221 10.13 6.38 -1.31
CA GLN A 221 9.13 7.44 -1.04
C GLN A 221 7.96 6.91 -0.21
N ALA A 222 7.44 5.73 -0.55
CA ALA A 222 6.38 5.04 0.18
C ALA A 222 6.78 4.69 1.61
N GLN A 223 8.00 4.18 1.80
CA GLN A 223 8.55 3.89 3.12
C GLN A 223 8.58 5.17 3.96
N GLN A 224 9.11 6.26 3.41
CA GLN A 224 9.12 7.55 4.08
C GLN A 224 7.70 8.03 4.39
N ALA A 225 6.75 7.87 3.45
CA ALA A 225 5.37 8.24 3.64
C ALA A 225 4.72 7.46 4.80
N CYS A 226 5.04 6.17 4.91
CA CYS A 226 4.61 5.28 5.99
C CYS A 226 5.19 5.70 7.34
N ASP A 227 6.53 5.81 7.43
CA ASP A 227 7.26 6.13 8.67
C ASP A 227 6.79 7.45 9.28
N GLN A 228 6.44 8.40 8.39
CA GLN A 228 6.00 9.72 8.79
C GLN A 228 4.48 9.89 8.82
N ARG A 229 3.70 8.88 8.41
CA ARG A 229 2.24 8.94 8.27
C ARG A 229 1.79 10.20 7.53
N LEU A 230 2.35 10.44 6.34
CA LEU A 230 2.16 11.71 5.64
C LEU A 230 0.68 12.02 5.35
N TRP A 231 -0.18 11.01 5.22
CA TRP A 231 -1.63 11.20 5.07
C TRP A 231 -2.33 11.84 6.30
N GLU A 232 -1.64 12.02 7.43
CA GLU A 232 -2.15 12.70 8.63
C GLU A 232 -1.62 14.13 8.78
N LYS A 233 -0.67 14.53 7.93
CA LYS A 233 -0.05 15.85 8.01
C LYS A 233 -0.77 16.82 7.08
N GLU A 234 -0.93 18.06 7.54
CA GLU A 234 -1.51 19.12 6.70
C GLU A 234 -0.52 19.53 5.60
N GLU A 235 0.74 19.69 5.98
CA GLU A 235 1.83 20.08 5.09
C GLU A 235 2.80 18.93 4.87
N ALA A 236 3.35 18.87 3.66
CA ALA A 236 4.47 17.99 3.39
C ALA A 236 5.67 18.40 4.26
N PRO A 237 6.50 17.46 4.74
CA PRO A 237 7.75 17.81 5.39
C PRO A 237 8.58 18.66 4.44
N GLU A 238 9.40 19.57 4.98
CA GLU A 238 10.28 20.46 4.22
C GLU A 238 11.41 19.69 3.50
N PHE A 239 11.07 18.87 2.51
CA PHE A 239 12.01 18.37 1.52
C PHE A 239 12.02 19.35 0.37
N GLY A 240 12.84 20.40 0.48
CA GLY A 240 13.39 21.22 -0.61
C GLY A 240 12.47 21.87 -1.66
N PHE A 241 11.24 21.40 -1.93
CA PHE A 241 10.44 21.80 -3.08
C PHE A 241 8.93 21.55 -2.93
N TRP A 242 8.45 20.82 -1.92
CA TRP A 242 7.02 20.55 -1.76
C TRP A 242 6.11 21.79 -1.63
N ASN A 243 6.60 22.87 -1.02
CA ASN A 243 5.81 24.08 -0.75
C ASN A 243 6.08 25.26 -1.71
N ARG A 244 6.94 25.10 -2.73
CA ARG A 244 7.33 26.24 -3.59
C ARG A 244 6.43 26.47 -4.80
N GLY A 245 5.43 25.62 -5.07
CA GLY A 245 4.54 25.77 -6.23
C GLY A 245 3.55 26.93 -6.15
N TRP A 246 3.04 27.28 -4.97
CA TRP A 246 2.03 28.34 -4.81
C TRP A 246 2.60 29.64 -4.27
N ALA A 247 3.51 29.58 -3.29
CA ALA A 247 4.13 30.78 -2.72
C ALA A 247 4.95 31.58 -3.75
N THR A 248 5.61 30.92 -4.71
CA THR A 248 6.43 31.63 -5.72
C THR A 248 5.58 32.27 -6.83
N VAL A 249 4.39 31.74 -7.12
CA VAL A 249 3.48 32.31 -8.13
C VAL A 249 2.83 33.57 -7.59
N GLU A 250 2.28 33.55 -6.36
CA GLU A 250 1.74 34.77 -5.74
C GLU A 250 2.81 35.83 -5.47
N GLN A 251 3.96 35.43 -4.91
CA GLN A 251 5.09 36.35 -4.73
C GLN A 251 5.62 36.89 -6.05
N GLY A 252 5.59 36.08 -7.12
CA GLY A 252 5.92 36.48 -8.48
C GLY A 252 4.94 37.52 -9.04
N TRP A 253 3.64 37.31 -8.87
CA TRP A 253 2.59 38.26 -9.26
C TRP A 253 2.65 39.56 -8.46
N GLU A 254 2.95 39.52 -7.17
CA GLU A 254 3.14 40.72 -6.36
C GLU A 254 4.40 41.51 -6.74
N ARG A 255 5.49 40.83 -7.11
CA ARG A 255 6.70 41.48 -7.63
C ARG A 255 6.41 42.20 -8.94
N LEU A 256 5.66 41.57 -9.85
CA LEU A 256 5.24 42.19 -11.13
C LEU A 256 4.27 43.36 -10.92
N ARG A 257 3.37 43.29 -9.93
CA ARG A 257 2.48 44.42 -9.57
C ARG A 257 3.25 45.61 -9.00
N ARG A 258 4.32 45.39 -8.24
CA ARG A 258 5.18 46.48 -7.72
C ARG A 258 6.03 47.13 -8.80
N LEU A 259 6.44 46.39 -9.84
CA LEU A 259 7.21 46.94 -10.96
C LEU A 259 6.35 47.71 -11.99
N ARG A 260 5.03 47.65 -11.88
CA ARG A 260 4.07 48.37 -12.74
C ARG A 260 3.43 49.60 -12.06
N ARG A 261 3.92 49.99 -10.87
CA ARG A 261 3.62 51.26 -10.20
C ARG A 261 4.85 52.13 -10.23
#